data_AF-A0AAE0EG32-F1
#
_entry.id   AF-A0AAE0EG32-F1
#
_cell.length_a   1.000
_cell.length_b   1.000
_cell.length_c   1.000
_cell.angle_alpha   90.00
_cell.angle_beta   90.00
_cell.angle_gamma   90.00
#
_symmetry.space_group_name_H-M   'P 1'
#
loop_
_entity.id
_entity.type
_entity.pdbx_description
1 polymer ?
#
loop_
_entity_poly.entity_id
_entity_poly.type
_entity_poly.pdbx_seq_one_letter_code
_entity_poly.pdbx_strand_id
1 'polypeptide(L)'
;MNNCRISWSLPATDWVKLNVDSSMNPELKSISTGGVVRDHRKNWLIRFALNKGTGSVLEPKLWGILKGLNLVWQIGFRKHRSGLQVSYGQ
;
A
#
# COMPACT_ATOMS: atom_id res chain seq x y z
N MET A 1 -18.75 24.98 -2.45
CA MET A 1 -18.38 23.58 -2.19
C MET A 1 -16.87 23.51 -2.18
N ASN A 2 -16.27 23.19 -1.03
CA ASN A 2 -14.82 23.23 -0.86
C ASN A 2 -14.27 21.91 -1.41
N ASN A 3 -13.57 21.98 -2.55
CA ASN A 3 -13.04 20.83 -3.26
C ASN A 3 -11.85 20.25 -2.48
N CYS A 4 -12.11 19.35 -1.51
CA CYS A 4 -11.07 18.70 -0.72
C CYS A 4 -10.30 17.71 -1.61
N ARG A 5 -9.25 18.19 -2.27
CA ARG A 5 -8.33 17.36 -3.05
C ARG A 5 -7.39 16.64 -2.09
N ILE A 6 -7.74 15.40 -1.72
CA ILE A 6 -6.79 14.48 -1.11
C ILE A 6 -5.72 14.20 -2.16
N SER A 7 -4.53 14.75 -1.96
CA SER A 7 -3.40 14.55 -2.85
C SER A 7 -2.31 13.76 -2.15
N TRP A 8 -1.63 12.91 -2.91
CA TRP A 8 -0.48 12.17 -2.41
C TRP A 8 0.63 13.16 -2.02
N SER A 9 1.10 13.09 -0.78
CA SER A 9 2.28 13.82 -0.31
C SER A 9 3.53 12.94 -0.25
N LEU A 10 4.70 13.54 -0.32
CA LEU A 10 5.96 12.82 -0.07
C LEU A 10 6.05 12.40 1.40
N PRO A 11 6.60 11.21 1.70
CA PRO A 11 7.02 10.89 3.06
C PRO A 11 8.22 11.77 3.46
N ALA A 12 8.42 11.99 4.75
CA ALA A 12 9.59 12.70 5.28
C ALA A 12 10.90 11.99 4.90
N THR A 13 12.04 12.69 5.00
CA THR A 13 13.37 12.10 4.83
C THR A 13 13.51 10.87 5.74
N ASP A 14 14.12 9.81 5.21
CA ASP A 14 14.23 8.50 5.84
C ASP A 14 12.91 7.77 6.09
N TRP A 15 11.78 8.25 5.59
CA TRP A 15 10.51 7.51 5.62
C TRP A 15 10.20 6.90 4.27
N VAL A 16 9.40 5.83 4.31
CA VAL A 16 8.79 5.24 3.13
C VAL A 16 7.28 5.36 3.20
N LYS A 17 6.66 5.40 2.03
CA LYS A 17 5.21 5.40 1.88
C LYS A 17 4.78 4.12 1.17
N LEU A 18 3.92 3.36 1.84
CA LEU A 18 3.27 2.18 1.27
C LEU A 18 1.88 2.59 0.79
N ASN A 19 1.69 2.54 -0.53
CA ASN A 19 0.38 2.69 -1.16
C ASN A 19 -0.12 1.31 -1.57
N VAL A 20 -1.35 0.97 -1.19
CA VAL A 20 -2.00 -0.30 -1.53
C VAL A 20 -3.28 0.00 -2.27
N ASP A 21 -3.53 -0.76 -3.33
CA ASP A 21 -4.76 -0.75 -4.08
C ASP A 21 -5.32 -2.18 -4.18
N SER A 22 -6.64 -2.31 -4.22
CA SER A 22 -7.32 -3.60 -4.16
C SER A 22 -8.52 -3.60 -5.09
N SER A 23 -8.64 -4.67 -5.86
CA SER A 23 -9.77 -4.89 -6.76
C SER A 23 -10.51 -6.16 -6.40
N MET A 24 -11.81 -6.17 -6.70
CA MET A 24 -12.69 -7.31 -6.49
C MET A 24 -13.67 -7.43 -7.65
N ASN A 25 -13.82 -8.65 -8.17
CA ASN A 25 -14.91 -8.99 -9.07
C ASN A 25 -16.04 -9.61 -8.22
N PRO A 26 -17.23 -8.99 -8.14
CA PRO A 26 -18.32 -9.48 -7.30
C PRO A 26 -18.96 -10.77 -7.82
N GLU A 27 -18.99 -10.98 -9.14
CA GLU A 27 -19.59 -12.17 -9.76
C GLU A 27 -18.75 -13.42 -9.46
N LEU A 28 -17.43 -13.31 -9.62
CA LEU A 28 -16.49 -14.40 -9.35
C LEU A 28 -16.01 -14.43 -7.90
N LYS A 29 -16.41 -13.43 -7.09
CA LYS A 29 -15.85 -13.14 -5.76
C LYS A 29 -14.32 -13.05 -5.75
N SER A 30 -13.68 -12.83 -6.89
CA SER A 30 -12.23 -12.88 -7.00
C SER A 30 -11.62 -11.59 -6.49
N ILE A 31 -10.61 -11.70 -5.63
CA ILE A 31 -9.94 -10.59 -4.97
C ILE A 31 -8.47 -10.53 -5.36
N SER A 32 -8.01 -9.34 -5.70
CA SER A 32 -6.60 -9.05 -5.92
C SER A 32 -6.21 -7.76 -5.23
N THR A 33 -4.93 -7.68 -4.87
CA THR A 33 -4.36 -6.50 -4.22
C THR A 33 -2.95 -6.30 -4.71
N GLY A 34 -2.57 -5.04 -4.82
CA GLY A 34 -1.25 -4.64 -5.25
C GLY A 34 -0.79 -3.45 -4.45
N GLY A 35 0.51 -3.21 -4.46
CA GLY A 35 1.02 -2.08 -3.73
C GLY A 35 2.43 -1.72 -4.12
N VAL A 36 2.80 -0.52 -3.70
CA VAL A 36 4.05 0.11 -4.09
C VAL A 36 4.63 0.85 -2.90
N VAL A 37 5.92 0.70 -2.70
CA VAL A 37 6.69 1.38 -1.65
C VAL A 37 7.55 2.44 -2.31
N ARG A 38 7.45 3.68 -1.84
CA ARG A 38 8.26 4.80 -2.34
C ARG A 38 9.04 5.47 -1.22
N ASP A 39 10.24 5.94 -1.53
CA ASP A 39 11.02 6.80 -0.64
C ASP A 39 10.60 8.29 -0.75
N HIS A 40 11.23 9.13 0.06
CA HIS A 40 11.07 10.58 0.06
C HIS A 40 11.54 11.28 -1.23
N ARG A 41 12.26 10.58 -2.11
CA ARG A 41 12.72 11.05 -3.43
C ARG A 41 11.83 10.58 -4.56
N LYS A 42 10.69 9.95 -4.27
CA LYS A 42 9.74 9.34 -5.24
C LYS A 42 10.28 8.11 -5.94
N ASN A 43 11.40 7.53 -5.51
CA ASN A 43 11.91 6.30 -6.09
C ASN A 43 11.00 5.13 -5.73
N TRP A 44 10.84 4.19 -6.66
CA TRP A 44 10.14 2.94 -6.41
C TRP A 44 11.11 1.97 -5.75
N LEU A 45 10.87 1.65 -4.48
CA LEU A 45 11.70 0.69 -3.75
C LEU A 45 11.20 -0.73 -3.98
N ILE A 46 9.88 -0.92 -3.89
CA ILE A 46 9.23 -2.22 -4.02
C ILE A 46 7.92 -2.06 -4.78
N ARG A 47 7.57 -3.05 -5.60
CA ARG A 47 6.24 -3.25 -6.18
C ARG A 47 5.81 -4.68 -5.93
N PHE A 48 4.54 -4.90 -5.64
CA PHE A 48 4.00 -6.24 -5.49
C PHE A 48 2.57 -6.31 -6.01
N ALA A 49 2.19 -7.52 -6.41
CA ALA A 49 0.82 -7.90 -6.72
C ALA A 49 0.54 -9.25 -6.06
N LEU A 50 -0.70 -9.44 -5.63
CA LEU A 50 -1.15 -10.62 -4.92
C LEU A 50 -2.56 -10.95 -5.41
N ASN A 51 -2.73 -12.15 -5.97
CA ASN A 51 -4.03 -12.72 -6.25
C ASN A 51 -4.36 -13.70 -5.13
N LYS A 52 -5.48 -13.47 -4.43
CA LYS A 52 -5.90 -14.30 -3.28
C LYS A 52 -7.04 -15.25 -3.62
N GLY A 53 -7.45 -15.33 -4.89
CA GLY A 53 -8.59 -16.16 -5.30
C GLY A 53 -9.90 -15.52 -4.83
N THR A 54 -10.80 -16.30 -4.23
CA THR A 54 -12.10 -15.80 -3.77
C THR A 54 -12.04 -15.22 -2.35
N GLY A 55 -12.74 -14.13 -2.08
CA GLY A 55 -12.76 -13.55 -0.74
C GLY A 55 -13.79 -12.45 -0.53
N SER A 56 -13.79 -11.86 0.67
CA SER A 56 -14.64 -10.72 1.01
C SER A 56 -14.02 -9.39 0.55
N VAL A 57 -14.84 -8.33 0.47
CA VAL A 57 -14.38 -6.98 0.06
C VAL A 57 -13.22 -6.45 0.91
N LEU A 58 -13.16 -6.83 2.19
CA LEU A 58 -12.16 -6.32 3.12
C LEU A 58 -10.82 -7.07 3.04
N GLU A 59 -10.85 -8.35 2.67
CA GLU A 59 -9.68 -9.21 2.62
C GLU A 59 -8.54 -8.71 1.72
N PRO A 60 -8.76 -8.26 0.46
CA PRO A 60 -7.66 -7.83 -0.39
C PRO A 60 -6.94 -6.60 0.18
N LYS A 61 -7.65 -5.69 0.85
CA LYS A 61 -7.05 -4.52 1.50
C LYS A 61 -6.12 -4.93 2.64
N LEU A 62 -6.59 -5.82 3.52
CA LEU A 62 -5.80 -6.31 4.65
C LEU A 62 -4.59 -7.11 4.20
N TRP A 63 -4.76 -8.00 3.22
CA TRP A 63 -3.65 -8.78 2.65
C TRP A 63 -2.60 -7.89 1.97
N GLY A 64 -3.04 -6.85 1.27
CA GLY A 64 -2.14 -5.89 0.62
C GLY A 64 -1.31 -5.12 1.64
N ILE A 65 -1.94 -4.63 2.72
CA ILE A 65 -1.24 -3.95 3.82
C ILE A 65 -0.24 -4.90 4.48
N LEU A 66 -0.67 -6.11 4.85
CA LEU A 66 0.19 -7.10 5.50
C LEU A 66 1.40 -7.47 4.62
N LYS A 67 1.17 -7.72 3.32
CA LYS A 67 2.25 -8.03 2.37
C LYS A 67 3.22 -6.85 2.22
N GLY A 68 2.69 -5.64 2.05
CA GLY A 68 3.50 -4.42 1.93
C GLY A 68 4.34 -4.16 3.18
N LEU A 69 3.76 -4.30 4.38
CA LEU A 69 4.48 -4.15 5.66
C LEU A 69 5.61 -5.17 5.81
N ASN A 70 5.35 -6.44 5.49
CA ASN A 70 6.38 -7.48 5.54
C ASN A 70 7.52 -7.19 4.57
N LEU A 71 7.22 -6.70 3.36
CA LEU A 71 8.23 -6.31 2.37
C LEU A 71 9.07 -5.11 2.86
N VAL A 72 8.43 -4.06 3.38
CA VAL A 72 9.11 -2.90 3.99
C VAL A 72 10.03 -3.34 5.13
N TRP A 73 9.57 -4.28 5.96
CA TRP A 73 10.35 -4.83 7.06
C TRP A 73 11.59 -5.59 6.58
N GLN A 74 11.44 -6.43 5.55
CA GLN A 74 12.53 -7.22 4.98
C GLN A 74 13.66 -6.37 4.40
N ILE A 75 13.35 -5.19 3.87
CA ILE A 75 14.36 -4.26 3.33
C ILE A 75 14.92 -3.27 4.37
N GLY A 76 14.57 -3.43 5.65
CA GLY A 76 15.25 -2.75 6.77
C GLY A 76 14.62 -1.45 7.26
N PHE A 77 13.47 -1.02 6.72
CA PHE A 77 12.77 0.16 7.21
C PHE A 77 12.02 -0.17 8.52
N ARG A 78 12.40 0.49 9.62
CA ARG A 78 11.89 0.21 10.98
C ARG A 78 11.62 1.50 11.76
N LYS A 79 10.58 1.47 12.60
CA LYS A 79 10.07 2.57 13.45
C LYS A 79 11.12 3.38 14.23
N HIS A 80 12.30 2.82 14.51
CA HIS A 80 13.39 3.49 15.25
C HIS A 80 14.37 4.30 14.36
N ARG A 81 14.47 4.03 13.05
CA ARG A 81 15.38 4.76 12.13
C ARG A 81 14.65 5.48 11.01
N SER A 82 13.42 5.07 10.73
CA SER A 82 12.69 5.40 9.50
C SER A 82 11.22 5.03 9.67
N GLY A 83 10.28 5.97 9.62
CA GLY A 83 8.87 5.61 9.81
C GLY A 83 8.13 5.26 8.51
N LEU A 84 6.88 4.82 8.67
CA LEU A 84 6.00 4.42 7.58
C LEU A 84 4.73 5.29 7.58
N GLN A 85 4.39 5.84 6.42
CA GLN A 85 3.08 6.45 6.19
C GLN A 85 2.24 5.56 5.27
N VAL A 86 1.04 5.19 5.71
CA VAL A 86 0.04 4.46 4.91
C VAL A 86 -0.97 5.46 4.36
N SER A 87 -1.35 5.33 3.09
CA SER A 87 -2.38 6.17 2.46
C SER A 87 -3.25 5.31 1.54
N TYR A 88 -4.55 5.61 1.49
CA TYR A 88 -5.53 4.90 0.68
C TYR A 88 -5.83 5.72 -0.60
N GLY A 89 -5.97 5.03 -1.73
CA GLY A 89 -6.58 5.60 -2.95
C GLY A 89 -8.10 5.57 -2.83
N GLN A 90 -8.76 6.55 -3.46
CA GLN A 90 -10.22 6.52 -3.72
C GLN A 90 -10.54 5.44 -4.74
#